data_AF-X0XEY6-F1
#
_entry.id   AF-X0XEY6-F1
#
_cell.length_a   1.000
_cell.length_b   1.000
_cell.length_c   1.000
_cell.angle_alpha   90.00
_cell.angle_beta   90.00
_cell.angle_gamma   90.00
#
_symmetry.space_group_name_H-M   'P 1'
#
loop_
_entity.id
_entity.type
_entity.pdbx_description
1 polymer ?
#
loop_
_entity_poly.entity_id
_entity_poly.type
_entity_poly.pdbx_seq_one_letter_code
_entity_poly.pdbx_strand_id
1 'polypeptide(L)' 'MKKSVKIIHVVGARPNFIKIASILRACKKAPEVESILVHT' A
#
# COMPACT_ATOMS: atom_id res chain seq x y z
N MET A 1 5.92 -18.13 -12.10
CA MET A 1 5.68 -17.08 -11.09
C MET A 1 4.40 -16.35 -11.44
N LYS A 2 3.42 -16.28 -10.52
CA LYS A 2 2.17 -15.54 -10.75
C LYS A 2 2.50 -14.04 -10.77
N LYS A 3 2.09 -13.30 -11.81
CA LYS A 3 2.37 -11.86 -11.95
C LYS A 3 1.63 -11.09 -10.84
N SER A 4 2.35 -10.32 -10.02
CA SER A 4 1.77 -9.46 -8.99
C SER A 4 1.32 -8.11 -9.59
N VAL A 5 0.24 -7.55 -9.06
CA VAL A 5 -0.22 -6.19 -9.34
C VAL A 5 0.54 -5.25 -8.42
N LYS A 6 1.23 -4.25 -9.00
CA LYS A 6 1.94 -3.22 -8.23
C LYS A 6 1.01 -2.04 -7.94
N ILE A 7 0.90 -1.65 -6.68
CA ILE A 7 0.11 -0.50 -6.22
C ILE A 7 1.02 0.47 -5.47
N ILE A 8 1.09 1.72 -5.94
CA ILE A 8 1.84 2.80 -5.30
C ILE A 8 0.85 3.69 -4.54
N HIS A 9 1.04 3.80 -3.23
CA HIS A 9 0.27 4.68 -2.35
C HIS A 9 1.07 5.95 -2.10
N VAL A 10 0.60 7.10 -2.59
CA VAL A 10 1.27 8.39 -2.39
C VAL A 10 0.56 9.18 -1.28
N VAL A 11 1.27 9.50 -0.20
CA VAL A 11 0.70 10.21 0.95
C VAL A 11 1.57 11.40 1.39
N GLY A 12 0.95 12.56 1.60
CA GLY A 12 1.67 13.77 2.06
C GLY A 12 1.52 14.08 3.56
N ALA A 13 0.30 14.21 4.06
CA ALA A 13 0.06 14.68 5.42
C ALA A 13 0.04 13.57 6.47
N ARG A 14 0.42 13.88 7.73
CA ARG A 14 0.30 12.97 8.90
C ARG A 14 -1.02 12.18 8.98
N PRO A 15 -2.22 12.78 8.83
CA PRO A 15 -3.48 12.01 8.87
C PRO A 15 -3.58 10.94 7.79
N ASN A 16 -2.90 11.07 6.64
CA ASN A 16 -2.93 10.09 5.56
C ASN A 16 -2.22 8.80 5.95
N PHE A 17 -1.17 8.85 6.78
CA PHE A 17 -0.48 7.67 7.29
C PHE A 17 -1.36 6.80 8.18
N ILE A 18 -2.18 7.44 9.03
CA ILE A 18 -3.14 6.73 9.87
C ILE A 18 -4.19 6.04 9.00
N LYS A 19 -4.70 6.75 7.97
CA LYS A 19 -5.72 6.22 7.05
C LYS A 19 -5.21 5.09 6.16
N ILE A 20 -4.01 5.23 5.59
CA ILE A 20 -3.45 4.24 4.65
C ILE A 20 -3.04 2.94 5.35
N ALA A 21 -2.80 2.97 6.66
CA ALA A 21 -2.35 1.81 7.41
C ALA A 21 -3.32 0.61 7.31
N SER A 22 -4.63 0.82 7.23
CA SER A 22 -5.60 -0.26 7.04
C SER A 22 -5.48 -0.93 5.68
N ILE A 23 -5.27 -0.14 4.62
CA ILE A 23 -5.07 -0.62 3.24
C ILE A 23 -3.78 -1.43 3.14
N LEU A 24 -2.67 -0.94 3.70
CA LEU A 24 -1.40 -1.68 3.69
C LEU A 24 -1.51 -3.03 4.41
N ARG A 25 -2.27 -3.09 5.52
CA ARG A 25 -2.56 -4.36 6.22
C ARG A 25 -3.39 -5.33 5.38
N ALA A 26 -4.32 -4.82 4.57
CA ALA A 26 -5.09 -5.65 3.65
C ALA A 26 -4.21 -6.17 2.50
N CYS A 27 -3.39 -5.31 1.89
CA CYS A 27 -2.46 -5.71 0.83
C CYS A 27 -1.49 -6.81 1.28
N LYS A 28 -1.01 -6.79 2.54
CA LYS A 28 -0.16 -7.86 3.09
C LYS A 28 -0.80 -9.25 3.10
N LYS A 29 -2.14 -9.34 3.05
CA LYS A 29 -2.89 -10.60 3.01
C LYS A 29 -3.17 -11.09 1.58
N ALA A 30 -2.88 -10.26 0.57
CA ALA A 30 -3.11 -10.56 -0.85
C ALA A 30 -1.75 -10.77 -1.54
N PRO A 31 -1.23 -12.01 -1.65
CA PRO A 31 0.10 -12.29 -2.21
C PRO A 31 0.23 -11.89 -3.70
N GLU A 32 -0.88 -11.71 -4.41
CA GLU A 32 -0.93 -11.16 -5.75
C GLU A 32 -0.74 -9.63 -5.80
N VAL A 33 -0.67 -8.94 -4.66
CA VAL A 33 -0.48 -7.49 -4.57
C VAL A 33 0.90 -7.15 -4.02
N GLU A 34 1.67 -6.40 -4.80
CA GLU A 34 2.90 -5.76 -4.35
C GLU A 34 2.57 -4.29 -4.03
N SER A 35 2.81 -3.88 -2.78
CA SER A 35 2.38 -2.57 -2.29
C SER A 35 3.56 -1.71 -1.89
N ILE A 36 3.65 -0.50 -2.45
CA ILE A 36 4.72 0.48 -2.21
C ILE A 36 4.10 1.74 -1.60
N LEU A 37 4.60 2.17 -0.44
CA LEU A 37 4.20 3.43 0.18
C LEU A 37 5.24 4.51 -0.15
N VAL A 38 4.79 5.63 -0.71
CA VAL A 38 5.60 6.81 -1.00
C VAL A 38 5.09 7.97 -0.17
N HIS A 39 6.01 8.68 0.48
CA HIS A 39 5.73 9.92 1.19
C HIS A 39 6.23 11.12 0.36
N THR A 40 5.41 12.17 0.26
CA THR A 40 5.74 13.47 -0.35
C THR A 40 5.79 14.58 0.68
#